data_AF-A0ABC8TSF3-F1
#
_entry.id   AF-A0ABC8TSF3-F1
#
_cell.length_a   1.000
_cell.length_b   1.000
_cell.length_c   1.000
_cell.angle_alpha   90.00
_cell.angle_beta   90.00
_cell.angle_gamma   90.00
#
_symmetry.space_group_name_H-M   'P 1'
#
loop_
_entity.id
_entity.type
_entity.pdbx_description
1 polymer ?
#
loop_
_entity_poly.entity_id
_entity_poly.type
_entity_poly.pdbx_seq_one_letter_code
_entity_poly.pdbx_strand_id
1 'polypeptide(L)'
;MAASWLNSIGYVMEIVSLLFTVVFYISVIVKELCLELLLEKLSDRQCQPESQLKFIIEAWLQIVECRRVLKWTYAYGFYLPENEQAKRQFFEYLQGEAESGLERLHQCAEKELQGYLNAEGASRDFNDFRTKLAGLTSVTRNYFENLVRALENGLSDVDSHGACSRMASSKSLGGGNSKGRGSRGKATASKSSSSRNIDDPGHWSCEYCTFANVKSATICQMCHQRQ
;
A
#
# COMPACT_ATOMS: atom_id res chain seq x y z
N MET A 1 -6.50 -28.13 1.29
CA MET A 1 -6.99 -27.46 0.07
C MET A 1 -6.23 -26.17 -0.26
N ALA A 2 -5.50 -25.53 0.66
CA ALA A 2 -4.51 -24.48 0.34
C ALA A 2 -3.22 -25.02 -0.35
N ALA A 3 -2.90 -26.31 -0.16
CA ALA A 3 -1.81 -27.00 -0.86
C ALA A 3 -2.07 -27.23 -2.36
N SER A 4 -3.32 -27.12 -2.84
CA SER A 4 -3.63 -27.34 -4.27
C SER A 4 -3.38 -26.10 -5.14
N TRP A 5 -3.38 -24.89 -4.55
CA TRP A 5 -3.11 -23.63 -5.27
C TRP A 5 -1.61 -23.43 -5.56
N LEU A 6 -0.75 -23.77 -4.60
CA LEU A 6 0.71 -23.77 -4.80
C LEU A 6 1.19 -24.85 -5.78
N ASN A 7 0.51 -25.99 -5.87
CA ASN A 7 0.93 -27.10 -6.74
C ASN A 7 0.52 -26.96 -8.21
N SER A 8 -0.60 -26.28 -8.52
CA SER A 8 -1.02 -26.07 -9.92
C SER A 8 -0.31 -24.89 -10.59
N ILE A 9 0.13 -23.92 -9.79
CA ILE A 9 1.03 -22.83 -10.20
C ILE A 9 2.49 -23.33 -10.17
N GLY A 10 2.84 -24.23 -9.24
CA GLY A 10 4.18 -24.77 -9.01
C GLY A 10 4.93 -25.35 -10.22
N TYR A 11 4.28 -26.08 -11.13
CA TYR A 11 4.97 -26.69 -12.29
C TYR A 11 5.33 -25.69 -13.40
N VAL A 12 4.47 -24.72 -13.67
CA VAL A 12 4.77 -23.61 -14.61
C VAL A 12 5.74 -22.63 -13.95
N MET A 13 5.60 -22.42 -12.63
CA MET A 13 6.55 -21.68 -11.82
C MET A 13 7.90 -22.35 -11.71
N GLU A 14 8.06 -23.67 -11.71
CA GLU A 14 9.38 -24.30 -11.60
C GLU A 14 10.19 -24.12 -12.88
N ILE A 15 9.57 -24.27 -14.05
CA ILE A 15 10.26 -24.07 -15.35
C ILE A 15 10.50 -22.59 -15.62
N VAL A 16 9.52 -21.73 -15.32
CA VAL A 16 9.71 -20.27 -15.39
C VAL A 16 10.67 -19.81 -14.31
N SER A 17 10.63 -20.33 -13.08
CA SER A 17 11.58 -20.02 -12.01
C SER A 17 12.97 -20.54 -12.35
N LEU A 18 13.17 -21.66 -13.04
CA LEU A 18 14.52 -22.09 -13.43
C LEU A 18 15.11 -21.21 -14.54
N LEU A 19 14.35 -20.90 -15.60
CA LEU A 19 14.82 -20.00 -16.67
C LEU A 19 14.96 -18.55 -16.18
N PHE A 20 14.03 -18.10 -15.34
CA PHE A 20 14.06 -16.79 -14.73
C PHE A 20 15.14 -16.73 -13.66
N THR A 21 15.35 -17.75 -12.83
CA THR A 21 16.49 -17.80 -11.91
C THR A 21 17.78 -17.79 -12.70
N VAL A 22 17.96 -18.49 -13.82
CA VAL A 22 19.24 -18.41 -14.57
C VAL A 22 19.47 -17.03 -15.22
N VAL A 23 18.46 -16.44 -15.88
CA VAL A 23 18.60 -15.11 -16.52
C VAL A 23 18.65 -13.97 -15.49
N PHE A 24 17.94 -14.12 -14.37
CA PHE A 24 17.92 -13.18 -13.24
C PHE A 24 19.16 -13.36 -12.38
N TYR A 25 19.68 -14.56 -12.17
CA TYR A 25 20.96 -14.82 -11.49
C TYR A 25 22.12 -14.33 -12.36
N ILE A 26 22.06 -14.43 -13.68
CA ILE A 26 23.01 -13.76 -14.58
C ILE A 26 22.85 -12.22 -14.54
N SER A 27 21.62 -11.68 -14.51
CA SER A 27 21.41 -10.22 -14.41
C SER A 27 21.73 -9.65 -13.02
N VAL A 28 21.54 -10.44 -11.97
CA VAL A 28 21.89 -10.15 -10.57
C VAL A 28 23.40 -10.27 -10.43
N ILE A 29 24.05 -11.34 -10.91
CA ILE A 29 25.52 -11.46 -10.92
C ILE A 29 26.16 -10.36 -11.76
N VAL A 30 25.63 -9.99 -12.92
CA VAL A 30 26.16 -8.89 -13.73
C VAL A 30 26.00 -7.55 -13.00
N LYS A 31 24.90 -7.34 -12.26
CA LYS A 31 24.71 -6.13 -11.44
C LYS A 31 25.54 -6.14 -10.16
N GLU A 32 25.71 -7.28 -9.50
CA GLU A 32 26.50 -7.48 -8.29
C GLU A 32 28.00 -7.32 -8.60
N LEU A 33 28.46 -7.87 -9.73
CA LEU A 33 29.81 -7.65 -10.29
C LEU A 33 30.03 -6.19 -10.73
N CYS A 34 29.00 -5.52 -11.28
CA CYS A 34 29.07 -4.10 -11.61
C CYS A 34 29.02 -3.20 -10.36
N LEU A 35 28.34 -3.65 -9.30
CA LEU A 35 28.18 -2.93 -8.04
C LEU A 35 29.45 -2.96 -7.19
N GLU A 36 30.18 -4.08 -7.16
CA GLU A 36 31.51 -4.16 -6.54
C GLU A 36 32.50 -3.18 -7.19
N LEU A 37 32.52 -3.12 -8.53
CA LEU A 37 33.30 -2.12 -9.28
C LEU A 37 32.85 -0.66 -9.03
N LEU A 38 31.56 -0.46 -8.75
CA LEU A 38 31.01 0.85 -8.38
C LEU A 38 31.47 1.27 -6.97
N LEU A 39 31.50 0.31 -6.05
CA LEU A 39 31.90 0.48 -4.65
C LEU A 39 33.37 0.81 -4.50
N GLU A 40 34.25 0.13 -5.24
CA GLU A 40 35.68 0.42 -5.28
C GLU A 40 35.92 1.88 -5.72
N LYS A 41 35.28 2.29 -6.82
CA LYS A 41 35.35 3.68 -7.32
C LYS A 41 34.79 4.70 -6.33
N LEU A 42 33.70 4.38 -5.63
CA LEU A 42 33.11 5.24 -4.60
C LEU A 42 34.01 5.36 -3.37
N SER A 43 34.62 4.25 -2.94
CA SER A 43 35.57 4.19 -1.83
C SER A 43 36.74 5.13 -2.09
N ASP A 44 37.33 5.05 -3.28
CA ASP A 44 38.45 5.91 -3.69
C ASP A 44 38.07 7.39 -3.78
N ARG A 45 36.88 7.70 -4.30
CA ARG A 45 36.40 9.08 -4.49
C ARG A 45 36.01 9.76 -3.18
N GLN A 46 35.30 9.05 -2.31
CA GLN A 46 34.73 9.60 -1.08
C GLN A 46 35.64 9.38 0.14
N CYS A 47 36.78 8.70 -0.04
CA CYS A 47 37.71 8.31 1.02
C CYS A 47 36.98 7.59 2.18
N GLN A 48 36.04 6.71 1.84
CA GLN A 48 35.25 5.94 2.82
C GLN A 48 35.60 4.45 2.69
N PRO A 49 35.78 3.72 3.80
CA PRO A 49 36.02 2.28 3.72
C PRO A 49 34.75 1.56 3.22
N GLU A 50 34.92 0.48 2.46
CA GLU A 50 33.82 -0.31 1.86
C GLU A 50 32.74 -0.72 2.87
N SER A 51 33.13 -0.99 4.12
CA SER A 51 32.20 -1.30 5.21
C SER A 51 31.13 -0.21 5.43
N GLN A 52 31.44 1.06 5.16
CA GLN A 52 30.53 2.20 5.29
C GLN A 52 29.64 2.37 4.06
N LEU A 53 29.91 1.65 2.97
CA LEU A 53 29.18 1.71 1.70
C LEU A 53 28.17 0.56 1.53
N LYS A 54 28.13 -0.40 2.46
CA LYS A 54 27.20 -1.55 2.44
C LYS A 54 25.72 -1.17 2.28
N PHE A 55 25.33 0.02 2.75
CA PHE A 55 23.95 0.54 2.59
C PHE A 55 23.54 0.68 1.11
N ILE A 56 24.49 0.90 0.19
CA ILE A 56 24.24 0.97 -1.25
C ILE A 56 23.87 -0.42 -1.78
N ILE A 57 24.59 -1.46 -1.33
CA ILE A 57 24.30 -2.85 -1.67
C ILE A 57 22.90 -3.23 -1.20
N GLU A 58 22.58 -2.93 0.06
CA GLU A 58 21.26 -3.20 0.63
C GLU A 58 20.14 -2.52 -0.16
N ALA A 59 20.33 -1.27 -0.59
CA ALA A 59 19.36 -0.56 -1.41
C ALA A 59 19.13 -1.24 -2.77
N TRP A 60 20.20 -1.64 -3.47
CA TRP A 60 20.09 -2.32 -4.76
C TRP A 60 19.46 -3.71 -4.64
N LEU A 61 19.84 -4.49 -3.63
CA LEU A 61 19.21 -5.78 -3.34
C LEU A 61 17.72 -5.59 -3.06
N GLN A 62 17.36 -4.58 -2.27
CA GLN A 62 15.95 -4.26 -2.01
C GLN A 62 15.20 -3.92 -3.30
N ILE A 63 15.78 -3.11 -4.20
CA ILE A 63 15.16 -2.78 -5.50
C ILE A 63 14.92 -4.05 -6.34
N VAL A 64 15.89 -4.96 -6.39
CA VAL A 64 15.79 -6.22 -7.13
C VAL A 64 14.66 -7.09 -6.58
N GLU A 65 14.60 -7.27 -5.27
CA GLU A 65 13.54 -8.06 -4.61
C GLU A 65 12.15 -7.41 -4.79
N CYS A 66 12.05 -6.10 -4.62
CA CYS A 66 10.81 -5.36 -4.89
C CYS A 66 10.32 -5.57 -6.33
N ARG A 67 11.21 -5.48 -7.33
CA ARG A 67 10.83 -5.75 -8.74
C ARG A 67 10.39 -7.18 -8.97
N ARG A 68 10.95 -8.15 -8.23
CA ARG A 68 10.52 -9.55 -8.29
C ARG A 68 9.10 -9.70 -7.73
N VAL A 69 8.83 -9.12 -6.57
CA VAL A 69 7.48 -9.14 -5.97
C VAL A 69 6.45 -8.51 -6.91
N LEU A 70 6.75 -7.35 -7.51
CA LEU A 70 5.83 -6.69 -8.45
C LEU A 70 5.43 -7.59 -9.62
N LYS A 71 6.38 -8.33 -10.21
CA LYS A 71 6.05 -9.26 -11.31
C LYS A 71 4.98 -10.28 -10.91
N TRP A 72 5.05 -10.77 -9.67
CA TRP A 72 4.05 -11.68 -9.12
C TRP A 72 2.76 -10.98 -8.74
N THR A 73 2.80 -9.73 -8.26
CA THR A 73 1.59 -8.99 -7.92
C THR A 73 0.77 -8.65 -9.17
N TYR A 74 1.41 -8.33 -10.30
CA TYR A 74 0.71 -8.17 -11.58
C TYR A 74 0.00 -9.46 -12.02
N ALA A 75 0.65 -10.62 -11.86
CA ALA A 75 0.01 -11.90 -12.14
C ALA A 75 -1.17 -12.16 -11.17
N TYR A 76 -0.99 -11.89 -9.87
CA TYR A 76 -2.05 -12.02 -8.88
C TYR A 76 -3.26 -11.13 -9.21
N GLY A 77 -3.04 -9.84 -9.51
CA GLY A 77 -4.08 -8.88 -9.86
C GLY A 77 -4.86 -9.26 -11.12
N PHE A 78 -4.21 -9.91 -12.10
CA PHE A 78 -4.90 -10.44 -13.29
C PHE A 78 -5.91 -11.54 -12.97
N TYR A 79 -5.61 -12.40 -11.99
CA TYR A 79 -6.51 -13.50 -11.58
C TYR A 79 -7.50 -13.09 -10.47
N LEU A 80 -7.44 -11.84 -9.99
CA LEU A 80 -8.36 -11.38 -8.96
C LEU A 80 -9.78 -11.20 -9.55
N PRO A 81 -10.82 -11.85 -8.97
CA PRO A 81 -12.17 -11.81 -9.52
C PRO A 81 -12.76 -10.40 -9.59
N GLU A 82 -13.42 -10.06 -10.72
CA GLU A 82 -14.01 -8.73 -10.93
C GLU A 82 -15.17 -8.39 -10.00
N ASN A 83 -15.83 -9.41 -9.43
CA ASN A 83 -16.91 -9.23 -8.46
C ASN A 83 -16.40 -8.83 -7.06
N GLU A 84 -15.11 -8.97 -6.78
CA GLU A 84 -14.50 -8.62 -5.49
C GLU A 84 -13.91 -7.19 -5.50
N GLN A 85 -14.76 -6.20 -5.79
CA GLN A 85 -14.35 -4.81 -6.01
C GLN A 85 -13.56 -4.19 -4.84
N ALA A 86 -13.96 -4.46 -3.59
CA ALA A 86 -13.26 -3.93 -2.42
C ALA A 86 -11.82 -4.47 -2.31
N LYS A 87 -11.62 -5.77 -2.58
CA LYS A 87 -10.30 -6.41 -2.59
C LYS A 87 -9.43 -5.85 -3.70
N ARG A 88 -10.02 -5.64 -4.88
CA ARG A 88 -9.31 -5.05 -6.01
C ARG A 88 -8.83 -3.63 -5.74
N GLN A 89 -9.69 -2.79 -5.19
CA GLN A 89 -9.30 -1.41 -4.79
C GLN A 89 -8.21 -1.42 -3.73
N PHE A 90 -8.32 -2.30 -2.72
CA PHE A 90 -7.30 -2.42 -1.68
C PHE A 90 -5.96 -2.91 -2.22
N PHE A 91 -5.98 -3.91 -3.11
CA PHE A 91 -4.80 -4.41 -3.80
C PHE A 91 -4.13 -3.33 -4.66
N GLU A 92 -4.90 -2.62 -5.50
CA GLU A 92 -4.40 -1.55 -6.36
C GLU A 92 -3.76 -0.43 -5.53
N TYR A 93 -4.35 -0.08 -4.39
CA TYR A 93 -3.77 0.88 -3.44
C TYR A 93 -2.42 0.40 -2.88
N LEU A 94 -2.36 -0.83 -2.36
CA LEU A 94 -1.12 -1.38 -1.80
C LEU A 94 -0.01 -1.49 -2.86
N GLN A 95 -0.37 -1.93 -4.07
CA GLN A 95 0.56 -1.99 -5.18
C GLN A 95 1.07 -0.60 -5.56
N GLY A 96 0.18 0.40 -5.65
CA GLY A 96 0.54 1.78 -5.98
C GLY A 96 1.49 2.41 -4.96
N GLU A 97 1.27 2.21 -3.66
CA GLU A 97 2.17 2.68 -2.61
C GLU A 97 3.57 2.02 -2.71
N ALA A 98 3.60 0.70 -2.95
CA ALA A 98 4.83 -0.05 -3.12
C ALA A 98 5.62 0.39 -4.36
N GLU A 99 4.95 0.58 -5.51
CA GLU A 99 5.57 1.04 -6.75
C GLU A 99 6.13 2.46 -6.63
N SER A 100 5.38 3.37 -6.00
CA SER A 100 5.83 4.74 -5.73
C SER A 100 7.04 4.78 -4.78
N GLY A 101 7.04 3.94 -3.75
CA GLY A 101 8.19 3.77 -2.86
C GLY A 101 9.42 3.23 -3.60
N LEU A 102 9.23 2.20 -4.43
CA LEU A 102 10.29 1.60 -5.24
C LEU A 102 10.92 2.59 -6.22
N GLU A 103 10.10 3.39 -6.91
CA GLU A 103 10.60 4.35 -7.88
C GLU A 103 11.45 5.44 -7.21
N ARG A 104 11.02 5.96 -6.05
CA ARG A 104 11.82 6.91 -5.25
C ARG A 104 13.16 6.31 -4.81
N LEU A 105 13.14 5.06 -4.33
CA LEU A 105 14.37 4.36 -3.93
C LEU A 105 15.32 4.18 -5.11
N HIS A 106 14.81 3.70 -6.25
CA HIS A 106 15.60 3.46 -7.45
C HIS A 106 16.21 4.76 -8.00
N GLN A 107 15.43 5.85 -8.06
CA GLN A 107 15.93 7.15 -8.49
C GLN A 107 17.07 7.67 -7.59
N CYS A 108 16.94 7.52 -6.27
CA CYS A 108 18.00 7.92 -5.33
C CYS A 108 19.26 7.05 -5.51
N ALA A 109 19.09 5.72 -5.62
CA ALA A 109 20.19 4.77 -5.77
C ALA A 109 20.93 4.91 -7.12
N GLU A 110 20.25 5.34 -8.19
CA GLU A 110 20.83 5.46 -9.53
C GLU A 110 21.31 6.90 -9.82
N LYS A 111 20.44 7.89 -9.69
CA LYS A 111 20.72 9.26 -10.16
C LYS A 111 21.50 10.08 -9.13
N GLU A 112 21.10 10.04 -7.87
CA GLU A 112 21.78 10.82 -6.82
C GLU A 112 23.17 10.23 -6.53
N LEU A 113 23.29 8.90 -6.53
CA LEU A 113 24.58 8.21 -6.38
C LEU A 113 25.58 8.62 -7.46
N GLN A 114 25.12 8.78 -8.71
CA GLN A 114 25.97 9.20 -9.83
C GLN A 114 26.62 10.58 -9.60
N GLY A 115 25.95 11.47 -8.87
CA GLY A 115 26.51 12.77 -8.48
C GLY A 115 27.74 12.65 -7.59
N TYR A 116 27.74 11.69 -6.66
CA TYR A 116 28.87 11.45 -5.75
C TYR A 116 30.01 10.65 -6.41
N LEU A 117 29.70 9.85 -7.44
CA LEU A 117 30.70 9.15 -8.27
C LEU A 117 31.51 10.11 -9.15
N ASN A 118 30.84 11.15 -9.65
CA ASN A 118 31.42 12.13 -10.58
C ASN A 118 31.99 13.37 -9.87
N ALA A 119 31.88 13.47 -8.55
CA ALA A 119 32.36 14.61 -7.77
C ALA A 119 33.89 14.65 -7.70
N GLU A 120 34.46 15.87 -7.75
CA GLU A 120 35.89 16.12 -7.53
C GLU A 120 36.18 16.15 -6.02
N GLY A 121 36.22 14.95 -5.42
CA GLY A 121 36.60 14.73 -4.03
C GLY A 121 35.45 14.39 -3.08
N ALA A 122 35.80 14.14 -1.81
CA ALA A 122 34.85 13.72 -0.79
C ALA A 122 33.86 14.85 -0.46
N SER A 123 32.56 14.55 -0.57
CA SER A 123 31.50 15.51 -0.23
C SER A 123 31.10 15.37 1.23
N ARG A 124 30.94 16.51 1.92
CA ARG A 124 30.40 16.52 3.29
C ARG A 124 28.94 16.03 3.33
N ASP A 125 28.23 16.18 2.22
CA ASP A 125 26.81 15.80 2.08
C ASP A 125 26.62 14.29 1.83
N PHE A 126 27.71 13.52 1.72
CA PHE A 126 27.63 12.07 1.51
C PHE A 126 26.96 11.33 2.70
N ASN A 127 27.13 11.85 3.92
CA ASN A 127 26.44 11.29 5.09
C ASN A 127 24.92 11.52 5.05
N ASP A 128 24.49 12.65 4.48
CA ASP A 128 23.06 12.94 4.29
C ASP A 128 22.48 12.01 3.23
N PHE A 129 23.20 11.81 2.12
CA PHE A 129 22.84 10.81 1.11
C PHE A 129 22.73 9.41 1.70
N ARG A 130 23.70 8.99 2.51
CA ARG A 130 23.68 7.70 3.19
C ARG A 130 22.43 7.52 4.04
N THR A 131 22.12 8.50 4.87
CA THR A 131 20.95 8.47 5.75
C THR A 131 19.66 8.41 4.93
N LYS A 132 19.59 9.21 3.86
CA LYS A 132 18.46 9.23 2.92
C LYS A 132 18.26 7.88 2.23
N LEU A 133 19.31 7.29 1.66
CA LEU A 133 19.22 6.03 0.93
C LEU A 133 18.82 4.88 1.86
N ALA A 134 19.42 4.80 3.06
CA ALA A 134 19.04 3.81 4.07
C ALA A 134 17.58 3.98 4.51
N GLY A 135 17.13 5.22 4.74
CA GLY A 135 15.75 5.53 5.10
C GLY A 135 14.75 5.11 4.01
N LEU A 136 15.01 5.47 2.75
CA LEU A 136 14.19 5.04 1.61
C LEU A 136 14.15 3.52 1.47
N THR A 137 15.29 2.84 1.67
CA THR A 137 15.37 1.38 1.62
C THR A 137 14.45 0.74 2.66
N SER A 138 14.47 1.24 3.89
CA SER A 138 13.61 0.76 4.98
C SER A 138 12.12 1.01 4.72
N VAL A 139 11.77 2.22 4.28
CA VAL A 139 10.38 2.60 3.95
C VAL A 139 9.84 1.74 2.80
N THR A 140 10.62 1.58 1.73
CA THR A 140 10.23 0.74 0.59
C THR A 140 10.06 -0.72 1.01
N ARG A 141 10.96 -1.26 1.83
CA ARG A 141 10.79 -2.60 2.40
C ARG A 141 9.45 -2.75 3.11
N ASN A 142 9.07 -1.78 3.95
CA ASN A 142 7.81 -1.84 4.67
C ASN A 142 6.58 -1.85 3.75
N TYR A 143 6.57 -1.04 2.69
CA TYR A 143 5.48 -1.10 1.71
C TYR A 143 5.32 -2.49 1.08
N PHE A 144 6.44 -3.13 0.72
CA PHE A 144 6.42 -4.48 0.15
C PHE A 144 6.04 -5.56 1.16
N GLU A 145 6.50 -5.46 2.41
CA GLU A 145 6.08 -6.37 3.49
C GLU A 145 4.57 -6.28 3.74
N ASN A 146 4.01 -5.06 3.72
CA ASN A 146 2.58 -4.85 3.87
C ASN A 146 1.80 -5.44 2.70
N LEU A 147 2.27 -5.23 1.46
CA LEU A 147 1.68 -5.80 0.25
C LEU A 147 1.68 -7.33 0.29
N VAL A 148 2.84 -7.96 0.57
CA VAL A 148 2.96 -9.43 0.65
C VAL A 148 2.05 -9.98 1.73
N ARG A 149 2.02 -9.37 2.92
CA ARG A 149 1.16 -9.80 4.03
C ARG A 149 -0.33 -9.75 3.68
N ALA A 150 -0.76 -8.71 2.96
CA ALA A 150 -2.13 -8.60 2.48
C ALA A 150 -2.47 -9.64 1.40
N LEU A 151 -1.51 -10.00 0.54
CA LEU A 151 -1.69 -11.09 -0.42
C LEU A 151 -1.77 -12.46 0.25
N GLU A 152 -0.93 -12.70 1.26
CA GLU A 152 -0.94 -13.94 2.06
C GLU A 152 -2.25 -14.11 2.84
N ASN A 153 -2.88 -13.01 3.27
CA ASN A 153 -4.20 -13.04 3.92
C ASN A 153 -5.38 -13.13 2.94
N GLY A 154 -5.12 -13.12 1.62
CA GLY A 154 -6.17 -13.17 0.60
C GLY A 154 -7.03 -11.91 0.52
N LEU A 155 -6.47 -10.76 0.93
CA LEU A 155 -7.12 -9.45 1.00
C LEU A 155 -8.36 -9.45 1.92
N SER A 156 -8.36 -10.25 2.99
CA SER A 156 -9.51 -10.40 3.88
C SER A 156 -9.84 -9.15 4.70
N ASP A 157 -8.93 -8.18 4.78
CA ASP A 157 -9.08 -6.96 5.60
C ASP A 157 -10.23 -6.05 5.13
N VAL A 158 -10.73 -6.27 3.92
CA VAL A 158 -11.85 -5.52 3.32
C VAL A 158 -13.12 -6.36 3.13
N ASP A 159 -13.15 -7.60 3.64
CA ASP A 159 -14.36 -8.41 3.62
C ASP A 159 -15.46 -7.72 4.43
N SER A 160 -16.48 -7.25 3.72
CA SER A 160 -17.67 -6.60 4.26
C SER A 160 -18.62 -7.61 4.88
N HIS A 161 -18.12 -8.56 5.68
CA HIS A 161 -19.00 -9.36 6.53
C HIS A 161 -19.28 -8.53 7.80
N GLY A 162 -20.15 -7.53 7.63
CA GLY A 162 -20.82 -6.88 8.74
C GLY A 162 -21.64 -7.91 9.50
N ALA A 163 -20.98 -8.61 10.42
CA ALA A 163 -21.59 -9.37 11.49
C ALA A 163 -22.33 -8.39 12.39
N CYS A 164 -23.51 -7.93 11.97
CA CYS A 164 -24.49 -7.39 12.88
C CYS A 164 -25.16 -8.59 13.55
N SER A 165 -24.46 -9.22 14.49
CA SER A 165 -25.09 -10.06 15.49
C SER A 165 -26.06 -9.18 16.28
N ARG A 166 -27.33 -9.30 15.91
CA ARG A 166 -28.48 -8.70 16.59
C ARG A 166 -28.41 -9.04 18.08
N MET A 167 -27.93 -8.13 18.91
CA MET A 167 -28.28 -8.16 20.33
C MET A 167 -29.68 -7.57 20.46
N ALA A 168 -30.67 -8.45 20.41
CA ALA A 168 -31.95 -8.19 21.02
C ALA A 168 -31.71 -7.95 22.52
N SER A 169 -32.12 -6.79 23.03
CA SER A 169 -32.30 -6.61 24.47
C SER A 169 -33.50 -5.72 24.73
N SER A 170 -34.29 -6.24 25.64
CA SER A 170 -35.68 -5.97 25.95
C SER A 170 -35.90 -4.71 26.77
N LYS A 171 -37.13 -4.22 26.63
CA LYS A 171 -37.81 -3.17 27.40
C LYS A 171 -37.68 -3.39 28.92
N SER A 172 -37.44 -2.33 29.70
CA SER A 172 -37.93 -2.22 31.08
C SER A 172 -38.11 -0.76 31.53
N LEU A 173 -39.09 -0.56 32.40
CA LEU A 173 -39.68 0.68 32.90
C LEU A 173 -38.95 1.27 34.13
N GLY A 174 -39.24 2.57 34.41
CA GLY A 174 -39.07 3.27 35.70
C GLY A 174 -37.84 4.19 35.74
N GLY A 175 -37.83 5.40 36.30
CA GLY A 175 -38.80 6.23 37.05
C GLY A 175 -38.01 7.37 37.74
N GLY A 176 -38.64 8.54 37.93
CA GLY A 176 -38.37 9.44 39.08
C GLY A 176 -37.23 10.48 39.07
N ASN A 177 -37.62 11.72 38.75
CA ASN A 177 -37.49 12.97 39.54
C ASN A 177 -36.17 13.76 39.78
N SER A 178 -36.30 15.08 39.54
CA SER A 178 -35.84 16.26 40.33
C SER A 178 -34.71 17.20 39.83
N LYS A 179 -35.17 18.42 39.48
CA LYS A 179 -34.70 19.80 39.83
C LYS A 179 -33.20 20.16 39.85
N GLY A 180 -32.87 21.17 39.03
CA GLY A 180 -31.77 22.13 39.23
C GLY A 180 -32.00 23.42 38.44
N ARG A 181 -31.93 24.59 39.10
CA ARG A 181 -32.29 25.94 38.60
C ARG A 181 -31.06 26.75 38.13
N GLY A 182 -31.29 27.62 37.12
CA GLY A 182 -30.68 28.96 36.95
C GLY A 182 -29.27 29.04 36.34
N SER A 183 -28.80 30.10 35.69
CA SER A 183 -29.36 31.28 34.99
C SER A 183 -28.16 32.06 34.40
N ARG A 184 -28.32 32.61 33.19
CA ARG A 184 -27.69 33.82 32.59
C ARG A 184 -26.15 33.94 32.44
N GLY A 185 -25.70 34.22 31.20
CA GLY A 185 -24.47 35.00 30.97
C GLY A 185 -23.81 35.05 29.58
N LYS A 186 -24.39 35.83 28.65
CA LYS A 186 -23.73 36.68 27.63
C LYS A 186 -23.03 36.04 26.41
N ALA A 187 -23.41 36.59 25.25
CA ALA A 187 -23.01 36.26 23.89
C ALA A 187 -21.66 36.85 23.45
N THR A 188 -20.98 36.15 22.55
CA THR A 188 -20.23 36.72 21.41
C THR A 188 -20.40 35.82 20.17
N ALA A 189 -20.76 36.45 19.05
CA ALA A 189 -20.84 35.90 17.71
C ALA A 189 -19.44 35.44 17.21
N SER A 190 -19.21 34.63 16.18
CA SER A 190 -19.99 34.00 15.13
C SER A 190 -19.02 33.06 14.38
N LYS A 191 -19.47 31.86 13.98
CA LYS A 191 -19.20 31.28 12.64
C LYS A 191 -20.04 30.01 12.46
N SER A 192 -20.94 30.13 11.50
CA SER A 192 -21.94 29.16 11.06
C SER A 192 -21.40 28.27 9.95
N SER A 193 -21.69 26.98 9.99
CA SER A 193 -22.11 26.20 8.82
C SER A 193 -22.79 24.88 9.21
N SER A 194 -24.03 25.03 9.68
CA SER A 194 -25.25 24.39 9.14
C SER A 194 -25.13 22.97 8.57
N SER A 195 -25.40 21.97 9.43
CA SER A 195 -26.03 20.71 9.01
C SER A 195 -27.43 21.02 8.46
N ARG A 196 -27.55 21.13 7.14
CA ARG A 196 -28.85 21.18 6.46
C ARG A 196 -29.18 19.78 5.96
N ASN A 197 -30.15 19.16 6.62
CA ASN A 197 -31.02 18.19 5.97
C ASN A 197 -31.55 18.83 4.69
N ILE A 198 -31.22 18.24 3.55
CA ILE A 198 -31.86 18.51 2.28
C ILE A 198 -32.58 17.21 1.93
N ASP A 199 -33.88 17.18 2.26
CA ASP A 199 -34.83 16.29 1.61
C ASP A 199 -34.88 16.71 0.13
N ASP A 200 -33.96 16.21 -0.68
CA ASP A 200 -33.97 16.37 -2.14
C ASP A 200 -34.99 15.37 -2.71
N PRO A 201 -36.13 15.80 -3.27
CA PRO A 201 -37.20 14.91 -3.66
C PRO A 201 -36.93 14.20 -4.99
N GLY A 202 -35.68 14.05 -5.44
CA GLY A 202 -35.31 13.41 -6.70
C GLY A 202 -34.78 11.98 -6.59
N HIS A 203 -34.35 11.55 -5.40
CA HIS A 203 -33.57 10.33 -5.24
C HIS A 203 -34.06 9.45 -4.06
N TRP A 204 -33.86 8.13 -4.14
CA TRP A 204 -34.02 7.19 -3.04
C TRP A 204 -32.73 6.42 -2.80
N SER A 205 -32.35 6.24 -1.54
CA SER A 205 -31.16 5.48 -1.15
C SER A 205 -31.48 4.00 -1.06
N CYS A 206 -30.67 3.16 -1.70
CA CYS A 206 -30.84 1.71 -1.62
C CYS A 206 -30.56 1.20 -0.20
N GLU A 207 -31.47 0.42 0.38
CA GLU A 207 -31.29 -0.16 1.72
C GLU A 207 -30.17 -1.21 1.79
N TYR A 208 -29.74 -1.76 0.65
CA TYR A 208 -28.73 -2.83 0.58
C TYR A 208 -27.31 -2.31 0.34
N CYS A 209 -27.14 -1.19 -0.38
CA CYS A 209 -25.81 -0.65 -0.72
C CYS A 209 -25.67 0.87 -0.56
N THR A 210 -26.70 1.55 -0.03
CA THR A 210 -26.73 3.00 0.25
C THR A 210 -26.61 3.90 -0.99
N PHE A 211 -26.54 3.33 -2.19
CA PHE A 211 -26.46 4.07 -3.44
C PHE A 211 -27.70 4.94 -3.67
N ALA A 212 -27.49 6.19 -4.12
CA ALA A 212 -28.54 7.14 -4.42
C ALA A 212 -29.10 6.88 -5.83
N ASN A 213 -30.28 6.28 -5.92
CA ASN A 213 -30.98 6.01 -7.17
C ASN A 213 -31.95 7.14 -7.50
N VAL A 214 -32.22 7.37 -8.78
CA VAL A 214 -33.29 8.27 -9.22
C VAL A 214 -34.67 7.72 -8.83
N LYS A 215 -35.62 8.59 -8.45
CA LYS A 215 -36.98 8.17 -8.03
C LYS A 215 -37.78 7.35 -9.05
N SER A 216 -37.45 7.43 -10.34
CA SER A 216 -38.07 6.61 -11.38
C SER A 216 -37.55 5.17 -11.42
N ALA A 217 -36.42 4.88 -10.77
CA ALA A 217 -35.85 3.54 -10.73
C ALA A 217 -36.53 2.71 -9.64
N THR A 218 -37.09 1.55 -10.00
CA THR A 218 -37.62 0.55 -9.06
C THR A 218 -36.59 -0.52 -8.67
N ILE A 219 -35.42 -0.48 -9.31
CA ILE A 219 -34.30 -1.39 -9.12
C ILE A 219 -33.06 -0.51 -8.92
N CYS A 220 -32.23 -0.87 -7.93
CA CYS A 220 -30.99 -0.15 -7.69
C CYS A 220 -30.02 -0.33 -8.86
N GLN A 221 -29.48 0.78 -9.39
CA GLN A 221 -28.54 0.75 -10.51
C GLN A 221 -27.18 0.13 -10.16
N MET A 222 -26.86 0.05 -8.87
CA MET A 222 -25.57 -0.47 -8.40
C MET A 222 -25.63 -1.95 -8.01
N CYS A 223 -26.71 -2.41 -7.35
CA CYS A 223 -26.83 -3.78 -6.85
C CYS A 223 -27.97 -4.60 -7.47
N HIS A 224 -28.74 -4.02 -8.38
CA HIS A 224 -29.89 -4.65 -9.06
C HIS A 224 -30.99 -5.19 -8.14
N GLN A 225 -30.99 -4.80 -6.87
CA GLN A 225 -32.04 -5.14 -5.91
C GLN A 225 -33.22 -4.17 -6.02
N ARG A 226 -34.45 -4.66 -5.83
CA ARG A 226 -35.66 -3.82 -5.88
C ARG A 226 -35.76 -2.92 -4.66
N GLN A 227 -36.35 -1.73 -4.86
CA GLN A 227 -36.76 -0.81 -3.80
C GLN A 227 -37.74 -1.48 -2.84
#